data_AF-A0A1A3PQC8-F1
#
_entry.id   AF-A0A1A3PQC8-F1
#
_cell.length_a   1.000
_cell.length_b   1.000
_cell.length_c   1.000
_cell.angle_alpha   90.00
_cell.angle_beta   90.00
_cell.angle_gamma   90.00
#
_symmetry.space_group_name_H-M   'P 1'
#
loop_
_entity.id
_entity.type
_entity.pdbx_description
1 polymer ?
#
loop_
_entity_poly.entity_id
_entity_poly.type
_entity_poly.pdbx_seq_one_letter_code
_entity_poly.pdbx_strand_id
1 'polypeptide(L)'
;MTDGEIYEQLTEIIRDVLMNFDLVLRPDLTAKEVEGWDSYKMIEILVAVESHFGFKVKSKELDDMENVGDLVTLIRKAKSAAST
;
A
#
# COMPACT_ATOMS: atom_id res chain seq x y z
N MET A 1 14.32 -0.27 5.50
CA MET A 1 13.68 0.64 4.52
C MET A 1 13.12 1.83 5.29
N THR A 2 13.34 3.03 4.77
CA THR A 2 12.75 4.26 5.27
C THR A 2 11.33 4.43 4.74
N ASP A 3 10.51 5.24 5.41
CA ASP A 3 9.14 5.53 4.96
C ASP A 3 9.14 6.15 3.55
N GLY A 4 10.08 7.05 3.25
CA GLY A 4 10.21 7.66 1.91
C GLY A 4 10.39 6.63 0.79
N GLU A 5 11.29 5.67 0.97
CA GLU A 5 11.49 4.57 -0.01
C GLU A 5 10.24 3.70 -0.18
N ILE A 6 9.46 3.50 0.90
CA ILE A 6 8.20 2.75 0.83
C ILE A 6 7.16 3.55 0.04
N TYR A 7 7.01 4.85 0.31
CA TYR A 7 6.06 5.70 -0.41
C TYR A 7 6.38 5.79 -1.90
N GLU A 8 7.66 5.91 -2.28
CA GLU A 8 8.07 5.92 -3.69
C GLU A 8 7.65 4.62 -4.40
N GLN A 9 8.01 3.47 -3.85
CA GLN A 9 7.69 2.18 -4.45
C GLN A 9 6.19 1.89 -4.45
N LEU A 10 5.49 2.24 -3.36
CA LEU A 10 4.05 2.05 -3.24
C LEU A 10 3.28 2.95 -4.22
N THR A 11 3.77 4.18 -4.45
CA THR A 11 3.17 5.11 -5.41
C THR A 11 3.17 4.50 -6.80
N GLU A 12 4.31 3.97 -7.27
CA GLU A 12 4.39 3.34 -8.59
C GLU A 12 3.45 2.14 -8.73
N ILE A 13 3.38 1.27 -7.71
CA ILE A 13 2.45 0.12 -7.71
C ILE A 13 0.99 0.58 -7.86
N ILE A 14 0.58 1.58 -7.08
CA ILE A 14 -0.80 2.04 -7.09
C ILE A 14 -1.11 2.79 -8.40
N ARG A 15 -0.15 3.54 -8.94
CA ARG A 15 -0.27 4.17 -10.27
C ARG A 15 -0.53 3.14 -11.36
N ASP A 16 0.23 2.05 -11.36
CA ASP A 16 0.08 0.97 -12.35
C ASP A 16 -1.28 0.26 -12.24
N VAL A 17 -1.71 -0.05 -11.01
CA VAL A 17 -2.98 -0.76 -10.78
C VAL A 17 -4.19 0.13 -11.11
N LEU A 18 -4.12 1.42 -10.77
CA LEU A 18 -5.20 2.38 -11.01
C LEU A 18 -5.12 3.05 -12.39
N MET A 19 -4.04 2.83 -13.14
CA MET A 19 -3.73 3.55 -14.38
C MET A 19 -3.77 5.09 -14.21
N ASN A 20 -3.35 5.57 -13.04
CA ASN A 20 -3.37 6.99 -12.69
C ASN A 20 -1.97 7.48 -12.33
N PHE A 21 -1.18 7.86 -13.34
CA PHE A 21 0.23 8.24 -13.20
C PHE A 21 0.46 9.60 -12.50
N ASP A 22 -0.58 10.41 -12.34
CA ASP A 22 -0.50 11.69 -11.62
C ASP A 22 -0.74 11.54 -10.11
N LEU A 23 -1.12 10.35 -9.65
CA LEU A 23 -1.38 10.06 -8.24
C LEU A 23 -0.11 10.29 -7.40
N VAL A 24 -0.24 11.01 -6.29
CA VAL A 24 0.80 11.19 -5.29
C VAL A 24 0.26 10.69 -3.96
N LEU A 25 0.90 9.66 -3.41
CA LEU A 25 0.50 9.12 -2.12
C LEU A 25 0.90 10.04 -0.98
N ARG A 26 0.01 10.14 0.01
CA ARG A 26 0.23 10.83 1.28
C ARG A 26 -0.26 9.92 2.41
N PRO A 27 0.24 10.08 3.64
CA PRO A 27 -0.17 9.22 4.76
C PRO A 27 -1.67 9.22 5.03
N ASP A 28 -2.34 10.36 4.82
CA ASP A 28 -3.76 10.56 5.08
C ASP A 28 -4.67 10.18 3.91
N LEU A 29 -4.09 9.83 2.75
CA LEU A 29 -4.87 9.53 1.55
C LEU A 29 -5.69 8.27 1.74
N THR A 30 -6.99 8.36 1.42
CA THR A 30 -7.93 7.24 1.47
C THR A 30 -8.40 6.84 0.07
N ALA A 31 -8.82 5.59 -0.08
CA ALA A 31 -9.39 5.10 -1.35
C ALA A 31 -10.59 5.94 -1.83
N LYS A 32 -11.36 6.54 -0.90
CA LYS A 32 -12.53 7.36 -1.20
C LYS A 32 -12.18 8.67 -1.94
N GLU A 33 -10.94 9.13 -1.80
CA GLU A 33 -10.45 10.36 -2.44
C GLU A 33 -9.86 10.11 -3.84
N VAL A 34 -9.68 8.85 -4.23
CA VAL A 34 -9.02 8.47 -5.48
C VAL A 34 -10.02 7.82 -6.43
N GLU A 35 -10.22 8.45 -7.58
CA GLU A 35 -11.09 7.91 -8.62
C GLU A 35 -10.59 6.52 -9.07
N GLY A 36 -11.54 5.59 -9.23
CA GLY A 36 -11.24 4.22 -9.64
C GLY A 36 -10.71 3.31 -8.52
N TRP A 37 -10.42 3.84 -7.33
CA TRP A 37 -10.00 3.01 -6.20
C TRP A 37 -11.21 2.43 -5.46
N ASP A 38 -11.74 1.34 -6.02
CA ASP A 38 -12.84 0.55 -5.44
C ASP A 38 -12.34 -0.70 -4.70
N SER A 39 -13.27 -1.55 -4.25
CA SER A 39 -12.96 -2.80 -3.53
C SER A 39 -12.22 -3.83 -4.38
N TYR A 40 -12.43 -3.84 -5.71
CA TYR A 40 -11.71 -4.73 -6.61
C TYR A 40 -10.26 -4.27 -6.77
N LYS A 41 -10.07 -2.97 -7.04
CA LYS A 41 -8.74 -2.36 -7.07
C LYS A 41 -8.00 -2.50 -5.76
N MET A 42 -8.70 -2.45 -4.63
CA MET A 42 -8.10 -2.71 -3.33
C MET A 42 -7.44 -4.09 -3.26
N ILE A 43 -8.10 -5.14 -3.77
CA ILE A 43 -7.53 -6.49 -3.79
C ILE A 43 -6.32 -6.56 -4.74
N GLU A 44 -6.40 -5.96 -5.93
CA GLU A 44 -5.27 -5.92 -6.87
C GLU A 44 -4.05 -5.21 -6.28
N ILE A 45 -4.25 -4.07 -5.62
CA ILE A 45 -3.21 -3.32 -4.92
C ILE A 45 -2.57 -4.20 -3.84
N LEU A 46 -3.38 -4.84 -2.99
CA LEU A 46 -2.86 -5.69 -1.92
C LEU A 46 -2.01 -6.83 -2.47
N VAL A 47 -2.46 -7.53 -3.52
CA VAL A 47 -1.70 -8.61 -4.14
C VAL A 47 -0.38 -8.10 -4.72
N ALA A 48 -0.39 -6.96 -5.42
CA ALA A 48 0.82 -6.35 -5.98
C ALA A 48 1.81 -5.92 -4.89
N VAL A 49 1.32 -5.30 -3.82
CA VAL A 49 2.12 -4.87 -2.66
C VAL A 49 2.71 -6.07 -1.93
N GLU A 50 1.92 -7.10 -1.65
CA GLU A 50 2.39 -8.35 -1.04
C GLU A 50 3.51 -9.00 -1.87
N SER A 51 3.32 -9.06 -3.19
CA SER A 51 4.32 -9.65 -4.09
C SER A 51 5.60 -8.81 -4.16
N HIS A 52 5.47 -7.48 -4.24
CA HIS A 52 6.61 -6.57 -4.35
C HIS A 52 7.45 -6.53 -3.08
N PHE A 53 6.78 -6.42 -1.93
CA PHE A 53 7.46 -6.34 -0.63
C PHE A 53 7.66 -7.71 0.04
N GLY A 54 7.21 -8.81 -0.57
CA GLY A 54 7.47 -10.17 -0.09
C GLY A 54 6.89 -10.46 1.29
N PHE A 55 5.66 -10.02 1.55
CA PHE A 55 4.95 -10.28 2.80
C PHE A 55 3.47 -10.60 2.54
N LYS A 56 2.75 -11.03 3.57
CA LYS A 56 1.30 -11.26 3.53
C LYS A 56 0.60 -10.36 4.53
N VAL A 57 -0.44 -9.68 4.07
CA VAL A 57 -1.32 -8.88 4.92
C VAL A 57 -2.33 -9.81 5.57
N LYS A 58 -2.47 -9.76 6.89
CA LYS A 58 -3.45 -10.57 7.61
C LYS A 58 -4.82 -9.92 7.55
N SER A 59 -5.89 -10.73 7.59
CA SER A 59 -7.27 -10.22 7.56
C SER A 59 -7.54 -9.16 8.64
N LYS A 60 -7.02 -9.35 9.87
CA LYS A 60 -7.14 -8.36 10.94
C LYS A 60 -6.47 -7.03 10.61
N GLU A 61 -5.31 -7.07 9.93
CA GLU A 61 -4.59 -5.85 9.53
C GLU A 61 -5.34 -5.11 8.41
N LEU A 62 -6.11 -5.82 7.58
CA LEU A 62 -6.99 -5.20 6.58
C LEU A 62 -8.18 -4.50 7.23
N ASP A 63 -8.79 -5.12 8.24
CA ASP A 63 -9.93 -4.54 8.96
C ASP A 63 -9.57 -3.24 9.67
N ASP A 64 -8.31 -3.12 10.13
CA ASP A 64 -7.78 -1.95 10.83
C ASP A 64 -7.20 -0.88 9.88
N MET A 65 -7.24 -1.09 8.55
CA MET A 65 -6.58 -0.21 7.58
C MET A 65 -7.53 0.85 7.02
N GLU A 66 -7.23 2.13 7.26
CA GLU A 66 -8.09 3.24 6.84
C GLU A 66 -7.48 4.11 5.74
N ASN A 67 -6.15 4.24 5.74
CA ASN A 67 -5.41 5.12 4.84
C ASN A 67 -4.10 4.48 4.36
N VAL A 68 -3.41 5.16 3.44
CA VAL A 68 -2.12 4.71 2.91
C VAL A 68 -1.05 4.62 4.00
N GLY A 69 -1.07 5.49 5.02
CA GLY A 69 -0.12 5.46 6.13
C GLY A 69 -0.16 4.15 6.94
N ASP A 70 -1.34 3.56 7.09
CA ASP A 70 -1.51 2.25 7.73
C ASP A 70 -0.82 1.16 6.90
N LEU A 71 -1.01 1.17 5.58
CA LEU A 71 -0.36 0.23 4.66
C LEU A 71 1.17 0.36 4.71
N VAL A 72 1.70 1.59 4.72
CA VAL A 72 3.15 1.85 4.87
C VAL A 72 3.66 1.31 6.20
N THR A 73 2.88 1.43 7.27
CA THR A 73 3.25 0.86 8.58
C THR A 73 3.32 -0.66 8.55
N LEU A 74 2.41 -1.35 7.84
CA LEU A 74 2.47 -2.79 7.68
C LEU A 74 3.72 -3.23 6.90
N ILE A 75 4.02 -2.55 5.79
CA ILE A 75 5.22 -2.82 4.99
C ILE A 75 6.48 -2.62 5.83
N ARG A 76 6.57 -1.52 6.58
CA ARG A 76 7.70 -1.22 7.47
C ARG A 76 7.88 -2.30 8.53
N LYS A 77 6.80 -2.75 9.17
CA LYS A 77 6.85 -3.86 10.14
C LYS A 77 7.39 -5.13 9.50
N ALA A 78 6.90 -5.49 8.31
CA ALA A 78 7.36 -6.66 7.59
C ALA A 78 8.86 -6.59 7.22
N LYS A 79 9.33 -5.43 6.74
CA LYS A 79 10.73 -5.22 6.37
C LYS A 79 11.68 -5.11 7.55
N SER A 80 11.19 -4.69 8.71
CA SER A 80 11.96 -4.69 9.95
C SER A 80 12.12 -6.10 10.52
N ALA A 81 11.10 -6.95 10.41
CA ALA A 81 11.10 -8.32 10.93
C ALA A 81 11.98 -9.29 10.12
N ALA A 82 12.19 -9.04 8.83
CA ALA A 82 13.04 -9.87 7.96
C ALA A 82 14.55 -9.69 8.19
N SER A 83 14.95 -8.86 9.17
CA SER A 83 16.36 -8.60 9.52
C SER A 83 16.84 -9.35 10.77
N THR A 84 16.11 -10.39 11.20
CA THR A 84 16.48 -11.31 12.31
C THR A 84 16.37 -12.75 11.84
#